data_AF-A0A8J9V8B5-F1
#
_entry.id   AF-A0A8J9V8B5-F1
#
_cell.length_a   1.000
_cell.length_b   1.000
_cell.length_c   1.000
_cell.angle_alpha   90.00
_cell.angle_beta   90.00
_cell.angle_gamma   90.00
#
_symmetry.space_group_name_H-M   'P 1'
#
loop_
_entity.id
_entity.type
_entity.pdbx_description
1 polymer ?
#
loop_
_entity_poly.entity_id
_entity_poly.type
_entity_poly.pdbx_seq_one_letter_code
_entity_poly.pdbx_strand_id
1 'polypeptide(L)'
;MERKVQSKQNSKKRNVKEGSRFIQQKRKELAILVDKVLKLTSIFQATGTTNKNWEHHLQIEELIKEIINIEKPLIKKEQIERKLNIEKYVSWLNENGAQFEGVQITEFDGYEFGLKATKEFTEGSLILTVPCKVMMSENNAKESDLSPYINVDPLLQNMPNITLALFLLYEKSNPDSFWKPYIDILPEKYPTVLYYTSDELAELRPSPTFESSLKLYRSIARQYAYFYIKIHTLGIPVLKNLQDIFTFENYR
;
A
#
# COMPACT_ATOMS: atom_id res chain seq x y z
N MET A 1 -49.98 7.06 11.21
CA MET A 1 -48.74 6.39 10.73
C MET A 1 -47.48 7.27 10.79
N GLU A 2 -47.57 8.55 11.16
CA GLU A 2 -46.43 9.50 11.12
C GLU A 2 -45.42 9.37 12.27
N ARG A 3 -45.84 8.98 13.49
CA ARG A 3 -44.93 8.85 14.65
C ARG A 3 -43.88 7.73 14.52
N LYS A 4 -44.14 6.69 13.73
CA LYS A 4 -43.18 5.60 13.45
C LYS A 4 -42.12 5.96 12.39
N VAL A 5 -42.37 6.97 11.55
CA VAL A 5 -41.44 7.42 10.51
C VAL A 5 -40.40 8.41 11.08
N GLN A 6 -40.83 9.32 11.96
CA GLN A 6 -39.93 10.26 12.66
C GLN A 6 -38.96 9.57 13.64
N SER A 7 -39.37 8.50 14.32
CA SER A 7 -38.48 7.73 15.21
C SER A 7 -37.39 6.97 14.43
N LYS A 8 -37.71 6.41 13.26
CA LYS A 8 -36.73 5.77 12.36
C LYS A 8 -35.75 6.80 11.76
N GLN A 9 -36.20 7.99 11.38
CA GLN A 9 -35.31 9.04 10.89
C GLN A 9 -34.38 9.62 11.98
N ASN A 10 -34.87 9.77 13.21
CA ASN A 10 -34.05 10.22 14.34
C ASN A 10 -33.01 9.18 14.78
N SER A 11 -33.34 7.89 14.75
CA SER A 11 -32.36 6.81 15.03
C SER A 11 -31.25 6.74 13.97
N LYS A 12 -31.58 6.86 12.67
CA LYS A 12 -30.58 6.95 11.60
C LYS A 12 -29.68 8.18 11.75
N LYS A 13 -30.23 9.35 12.07
CA LYS A 13 -29.44 10.57 12.31
C LYS A 13 -28.55 10.48 13.56
N ARG A 14 -28.97 9.79 14.61
CA ARG A 14 -28.13 9.52 15.80
C ARG A 14 -26.98 8.57 15.48
N ASN A 15 -27.25 7.45 14.81
CA ASN A 15 -26.21 6.47 14.43
C ASN A 15 -25.16 7.09 13.48
N VAL A 16 -25.56 7.97 12.56
CA VAL A 16 -24.60 8.68 11.68
C VAL A 16 -23.74 9.68 12.46
N LYS A 17 -24.32 10.39 13.45
CA LYS A 17 -23.56 11.32 14.31
C LYS A 17 -22.61 10.59 15.26
N GLU A 18 -23.01 9.46 15.82
CA GLU A 18 -22.16 8.62 16.68
C GLU A 18 -21.02 7.98 15.88
N GLY A 19 -21.30 7.47 14.68
CA GLY A 19 -20.28 6.96 13.76
C GLY A 19 -19.27 8.03 13.35
N SER A 20 -19.72 9.26 13.05
CA SER A 20 -18.85 10.39 12.72
C SER A 20 -17.93 10.78 13.89
N ARG A 21 -18.46 10.80 15.12
CA ARG A 21 -17.68 11.12 16.33
C ARG A 21 -16.66 10.03 16.65
N PHE A 22 -17.01 8.76 16.47
CA PHE A 22 -16.11 7.62 16.65
C PHE A 22 -14.94 7.66 15.66
N ILE A 23 -15.22 7.90 14.37
CA ILE A 23 -14.19 8.05 13.33
C ILE A 23 -13.26 9.22 13.65
N GLN A 24 -13.81 10.36 14.10
CA GLN A 24 -13.00 11.52 14.46
C GLN A 24 -12.09 11.25 15.67
N GLN A 25 -12.57 10.49 16.66
CA GLN A 25 -11.77 10.06 17.80
C GLN A 25 -10.62 9.14 17.36
N LYS A 26 -10.91 8.15 16.51
CA LYS A 26 -9.89 7.25 15.95
C LYS A 26 -8.85 7.98 15.12
N ARG A 27 -9.23 8.97 14.32
CA ARG A 27 -8.29 9.82 13.57
C ARG A 27 -7.37 10.63 14.48
N LYS A 28 -7.87 11.14 15.62
CA LYS A 28 -7.03 11.84 16.61
C LYS A 28 -6.04 10.89 17.29
N GLU A 29 -6.50 9.70 17.66
CA GLU A 29 -5.67 8.63 18.24
C GLU A 29 -4.55 8.24 17.26
N LEU A 30 -4.89 8.01 15.99
CA LEU A 30 -3.93 7.74 14.92
C LEU A 30 -2.90 8.85 14.75
N ALA A 31 -3.33 10.11 14.69
CA ALA A 31 -2.41 11.23 14.55
C ALA A 31 -1.36 11.29 15.68
N ILE A 32 -1.73 10.95 16.92
CA ILE A 32 -0.81 10.89 18.06
C ILE A 32 0.18 9.74 17.89
N LEU A 33 -0.29 8.55 17.51
CA LEU A 33 0.60 7.38 17.32
C LEU A 33 1.56 7.59 16.15
N VAL A 34 1.06 8.14 15.04
CA VAL A 34 1.86 8.48 13.87
C VAL A 34 2.95 9.51 14.20
N ASP A 35 2.63 10.55 14.98
CA ASP A 35 3.62 11.53 15.44
C ASP A 35 4.70 10.88 16.33
N LYS A 36 4.31 9.94 17.22
CA LYS A 36 5.28 9.15 18.02
C LYS A 36 6.19 8.33 17.12
N VAL A 37 5.65 7.62 16.11
CA VAL A 37 6.44 6.85 15.14
C VAL A 37 7.41 7.75 14.38
N LEU A 38 6.95 8.91 13.91
CA LEU A 38 7.80 9.85 13.18
C LEU A 38 8.97 10.35 14.05
N LYS A 39 8.70 10.71 15.31
CA LYS A 39 9.75 11.13 16.26
C LYS A 39 10.74 10.01 16.53
N LEU A 40 10.25 8.82 16.86
CA LEU A 40 11.07 7.64 17.18
C LEU A 40 11.98 7.27 16.01
N THR A 41 11.43 7.23 14.80
CA THR A 41 12.17 6.89 13.58
C THR A 41 13.14 7.97 13.09
N SER A 42 12.96 9.24 13.51
CA SER A 42 13.80 10.38 13.12
C SER A 42 14.95 10.66 14.08
N ILE A 43 14.79 10.36 15.38
CA ILE A 43 15.78 10.62 16.43
C ILE A 43 16.92 9.58 16.41
N PHE A 44 16.72 8.45 15.74
CA PHE A 44 17.66 7.34 15.78
C PHE A 44 19.06 7.70 15.22
N GLN A 45 20.08 7.53 16.05
CA GLN A 45 21.50 7.65 15.69
C GLN A 45 22.03 6.29 15.24
N ALA A 46 22.58 6.22 14.02
CA ALA A 46 23.13 4.99 13.41
C ALA A 46 24.38 4.41 14.10
N THR A 47 24.76 4.96 15.26
CA THR A 47 25.95 4.60 16.05
C THR A 47 25.63 3.64 17.20
N GLY A 48 24.38 3.17 17.32
CA GLY A 48 23.96 2.19 18.34
C GLY A 48 24.43 0.77 18.05
N THR A 49 24.67 -0.01 19.11
CA THR A 49 24.88 -1.47 19.04
C THR A 49 23.64 -2.19 18.52
N THR A 50 23.80 -3.34 17.86
CA THR A 50 22.71 -4.20 17.34
C THR A 50 21.55 -4.42 18.33
N ASN A 51 21.85 -4.63 19.61
CA ASN A 51 20.82 -4.81 20.64
C ASN A 51 19.93 -3.57 20.83
N LYS A 52 20.51 -2.37 20.78
CA LYS A 52 19.75 -1.11 20.83
C LYS A 52 18.90 -0.92 19.58
N ASN A 53 19.44 -1.31 18.41
CA ASN A 53 18.69 -1.25 17.15
C ASN A 53 17.47 -2.17 17.19
N TRP A 54 17.62 -3.33 17.83
CA TRP A 54 16.54 -4.27 18.05
C TRP A 54 15.49 -3.77 19.04
N GLU A 55 15.90 -3.29 20.22
CA GLU A 55 14.97 -2.71 21.21
C GLU A 55 14.16 -1.56 20.59
N HIS A 56 14.83 -0.72 19.79
CA HIS A 56 14.18 0.36 19.07
C HIS A 56 13.21 -0.15 17.99
N HIS A 57 13.56 -1.24 17.28
CA HIS A 57 12.66 -1.87 16.33
C HIS A 57 11.39 -2.39 17.01
N LEU A 58 11.51 -3.08 18.15
CA LEU A 58 10.36 -3.59 18.90
C LEU A 58 9.41 -2.46 19.33
N GLN A 59 9.93 -1.32 19.77
CA GLN A 59 9.13 -0.15 20.11
C GLN A 59 8.37 0.42 18.90
N ILE A 60 9.02 0.49 17.72
CA ILE A 60 8.35 0.93 16.49
C ILE A 60 7.27 -0.08 16.11
N GLU A 61 7.58 -1.38 16.15
CA GLU A 61 6.66 -2.44 15.78
C GLU A 61 5.40 -2.46 16.67
N GLU A 62 5.54 -2.23 17.97
CA GLU A 62 4.42 -2.10 18.91
C GLU A 62 3.49 -0.93 18.52
N LEU A 63 4.05 0.25 18.25
CA LEU A 63 3.27 1.41 17.80
C LEU A 63 2.58 1.15 16.45
N ILE A 64 3.27 0.49 15.52
CA ILE A 64 2.69 0.12 14.22
C ILE A 64 1.55 -0.90 14.39
N LYS A 65 1.69 -1.88 15.29
CA LYS A 65 0.62 -2.84 15.61
C LYS A 65 -0.62 -2.12 16.16
N GLU A 66 -0.45 -1.14 17.04
CA GLU A 66 -1.55 -0.30 17.52
C GLU A 66 -2.22 0.49 16.39
N ILE A 67 -1.42 1.13 15.52
CA ILE A 67 -1.91 1.86 14.34
C ILE A 67 -2.74 0.95 13.44
N ILE A 68 -2.20 -0.21 13.07
CA ILE A 68 -2.88 -1.20 12.22
C ILE A 68 -4.21 -1.64 12.85
N ASN A 69 -4.25 -1.84 14.17
CA ASN A 69 -5.48 -2.25 14.86
C ASN A 69 -6.56 -1.16 14.84
N ILE A 70 -6.18 0.12 14.81
CA ILE A 70 -7.11 1.24 14.65
C ILE A 70 -7.54 1.40 13.18
N GLU A 71 -6.65 1.14 12.23
CA GLU A 71 -6.92 1.23 10.79
C GLU A 71 -7.82 0.10 10.28
N LYS A 72 -7.61 -1.15 10.75
CA LYS A 72 -8.37 -2.35 10.35
C LYS A 72 -9.89 -2.15 10.23
N PRO A 73 -10.61 -1.62 11.24
CA PRO A 73 -12.06 -1.44 11.14
C PRO A 73 -12.49 -0.30 10.20
N LEU A 74 -11.57 0.58 9.79
CA LEU A 74 -11.83 1.69 8.88
C LEU A 74 -11.73 1.26 7.40
N ILE A 75 -11.03 0.16 7.12
CA ILE A 75 -10.84 -0.36 5.76
C ILE A 75 -12.05 -1.20 5.35
N LYS A 76 -12.69 -0.84 4.23
CA LYS A 76 -13.61 -1.74 3.54
C LYS A 76 -12.77 -2.82 2.82
N LYS A 77 -12.68 -4.02 3.40
CA LYS A 77 -12.08 -5.15 2.69
C LYS A 77 -13.05 -5.64 1.62
N GLU A 78 -12.83 -5.24 0.38
CA GLU A 78 -13.21 -6.08 -0.75
C GLU A 78 -12.08 -7.09 -0.93
N GLN A 79 -12.33 -8.35 -0.57
CA GLN A 79 -11.38 -9.42 -0.83
C GLN A 79 -11.42 -9.69 -2.33
N ILE A 80 -10.43 -9.18 -3.06
CA ILE A 80 -10.34 -9.35 -4.50
C ILE A 80 -9.65 -10.68 -4.75
N GLU A 81 -10.42 -11.69 -5.17
CA GLU A 81 -9.84 -12.96 -5.56
C GLU A 81 -9.07 -12.77 -6.86
N ARG A 82 -7.73 -12.74 -6.78
CA ARG A 82 -6.82 -12.50 -7.92
C ARG A 82 -7.16 -13.39 -9.11
N LYS A 83 -7.46 -14.66 -8.85
CA LYS A 83 -7.84 -15.67 -9.84
C LYS A 83 -9.02 -15.23 -10.71
N LEU A 84 -10.02 -14.59 -10.13
CA LEU A 84 -11.23 -14.13 -10.84
C LEU A 84 -10.96 -12.91 -11.74
N ASN A 85 -9.82 -12.23 -11.59
CA ASN A 85 -9.47 -11.03 -12.36
C ASN A 85 -8.39 -11.28 -13.43
N ILE A 86 -7.83 -12.50 -13.49
CA ILE A 86 -6.81 -12.86 -14.50
C ILE A 86 -7.35 -12.68 -15.92
N GLU A 87 -8.57 -13.13 -16.20
CA GLU A 87 -9.17 -13.00 -17.54
C GLU A 87 -9.36 -11.53 -17.95
N LYS A 88 -9.78 -10.68 -17.01
CA LYS A 88 -9.91 -9.23 -17.24
C LYS A 88 -8.55 -8.59 -17.51
N TYR A 89 -7.53 -8.97 -16.76
CA TYR A 89 -6.17 -8.50 -16.96
C TYR A 89 -5.63 -8.89 -18.34
N VAL A 90 -5.82 -10.15 -18.75
CA VAL A 90 -5.41 -10.65 -20.07
C VAL A 90 -6.16 -9.93 -21.20
N SER A 91 -7.47 -9.72 -21.06
CA SER A 91 -8.26 -8.94 -22.05
C SER A 91 -7.73 -7.52 -22.18
N TRP A 92 -7.53 -6.83 -21.05
CA TRP A 92 -6.99 -5.47 -21.02
C TRP A 92 -5.61 -5.38 -21.66
N LEU A 93 -4.72 -6.34 -21.43
CA LEU A 93 -3.42 -6.40 -22.09
C LEU A 93 -3.56 -6.54 -23.63
N ASN A 94 -4.41 -7.45 -24.10
CA ASN A 94 -4.64 -7.68 -25.53
C ASN A 94 -5.25 -6.46 -26.22
N GLU A 95 -6.28 -5.85 -25.63
CA GLU A 95 -6.90 -4.60 -26.10
C GLU A 95 -5.90 -3.45 -26.19
N ASN A 96 -4.87 -3.50 -25.34
CA ASN A 96 -3.80 -2.52 -25.33
C ASN A 96 -2.56 -2.90 -26.15
N GLY A 97 -2.65 -3.95 -26.98
CA GLY A 97 -1.61 -4.31 -27.94
C GLY A 97 -0.42 -5.06 -27.34
N ALA A 98 -0.55 -5.62 -26.14
CA ALA A 98 0.41 -6.60 -25.66
C ALA A 98 0.32 -7.88 -26.49
N GLN A 99 1.47 -8.50 -26.74
CA GLN A 99 1.58 -9.70 -27.57
C GLN A 99 2.27 -10.80 -26.76
N PHE A 100 1.60 -11.93 -26.57
CA PHE A 100 2.12 -13.03 -25.73
C PHE A 100 1.51 -14.38 -26.10
N GLU A 101 1.62 -14.76 -27.38
CA GLU A 101 1.07 -16.03 -27.85
C GLU A 101 1.89 -17.24 -27.35
N GLY A 102 1.22 -18.26 -26.84
CA GLY A 102 1.88 -19.49 -26.39
C GLY A 102 2.29 -19.46 -24.93
N VAL A 103 1.82 -18.49 -24.15
CA VAL A 103 1.94 -18.47 -22.69
C VAL A 103 0.58 -18.23 -22.05
N GLN A 104 0.44 -18.70 -20.81
CA GLN A 104 -0.74 -18.46 -19.98
C GLN A 104 -0.33 -18.20 -18.54
N ILE A 105 -1.13 -17.42 -17.82
CA ILE A 105 -0.94 -17.24 -16.37
C ILE A 105 -1.48 -18.49 -15.67
N THR A 106 -0.69 -19.10 -14.79
CA THR A 106 -1.05 -20.33 -14.07
C THR A 106 -0.50 -20.29 -12.65
N GLU A 107 -1.21 -20.91 -11.72
CA GLU A 107 -0.76 -21.08 -10.34
C GLU A 107 0.21 -22.27 -10.24
N PHE A 108 1.35 -22.05 -9.59
CA PHE A 108 2.40 -23.01 -9.34
C PHE A 108 2.54 -23.24 -7.84
N ASP A 109 2.61 -24.50 -7.45
CA ASP A 109 2.81 -24.87 -6.06
C ASP A 109 4.13 -24.27 -5.52
N GLY A 110 4.05 -23.56 -4.40
CA GLY A 110 5.18 -22.85 -3.78
C GLY A 110 5.58 -21.49 -4.41
N TYR A 111 5.04 -21.09 -5.57
CA TYR A 111 5.42 -19.86 -6.27
C TYR A 111 4.25 -18.91 -6.59
N GLU A 112 3.01 -19.28 -6.25
CA GLU A 112 1.78 -18.58 -6.66
C GLU A 112 1.63 -18.48 -8.19
N PHE A 113 1.13 -17.35 -8.72
CA PHE A 113 0.93 -17.14 -10.14
C PHE A 113 2.25 -16.89 -10.88
N GLY A 114 2.44 -17.60 -11.98
CA GLY A 114 3.53 -17.40 -12.93
C GLY A 114 3.08 -17.60 -14.37
N LEU A 115 4.03 -17.57 -15.30
CA LEU A 115 3.78 -17.84 -16.71
C LEU A 115 4.13 -19.29 -17.07
N LYS A 116 3.17 -19.99 -17.67
CA LYS A 116 3.33 -21.34 -18.22
C LYS A 116 3.35 -21.28 -19.74
N ALA A 117 4.36 -21.89 -20.36
CA ALA A 117 4.36 -22.09 -21.80
C ALA A 117 3.28 -23.10 -22.21
N THR A 118 2.54 -22.78 -23.28
CA THR A 118 1.55 -23.66 -23.92
C THR A 118 2.00 -24.18 -25.27
N LYS A 119 3.17 -23.74 -25.74
CA LYS A 119 3.91 -24.26 -26.90
C LYS A 119 5.40 -24.29 -26.61
N GLU A 120 6.15 -25.00 -27.44
CA GLU A 120 7.62 -25.00 -27.37
C GLU A 120 8.19 -23.67 -27.87
N PHE A 121 9.23 -23.19 -27.19
CA PHE A 121 9.99 -22.01 -27.59
C PHE A 121 11.46 -22.41 -27.75
N THR A 122 12.10 -21.95 -28.81
CA THR A 122 13.55 -22.06 -28.98
C THR A 122 14.26 -20.89 -28.29
N GLU A 123 15.50 -21.10 -27.88
CA GLU A 123 16.34 -20.04 -27.32
C GLU A 123 16.40 -18.83 -28.26
N GLY A 124 16.28 -17.62 -27.72
CA GLY A 124 16.22 -16.37 -28.49
C GLY A 124 14.83 -16.01 -29.05
N SER A 125 13.79 -16.83 -28.84
CA SER A 125 12.42 -16.50 -29.25
C SER A 125 11.87 -15.28 -28.52
N LEU A 126 11.17 -14.40 -29.24
CA LEU A 126 10.37 -13.33 -28.64
C LEU A 126 9.07 -13.93 -28.06
N ILE A 127 8.97 -13.99 -26.74
CA ILE A 127 7.83 -14.59 -26.03
C ILE A 127 6.76 -13.53 -25.69
N LEU A 128 7.18 -12.34 -25.26
CA LEU A 128 6.28 -11.28 -24.79
C LEU A 128 6.73 -9.91 -25.31
N THR A 129 5.78 -9.12 -25.80
CA THR A 129 5.92 -7.70 -26.08
C THR A 129 4.90 -6.93 -25.24
N VAL A 130 5.38 -6.02 -24.39
CA VAL A 130 4.52 -5.20 -23.51
C VAL A 130 4.65 -3.73 -23.89
N PRO A 131 3.59 -3.10 -24.43
CA PRO A 131 3.60 -1.68 -24.77
C PRO A 131 3.83 -0.78 -23.55
N CYS A 132 4.59 0.30 -23.69
CA CYS A 132 4.84 1.24 -22.59
C CYS A 132 3.55 1.83 -21.99
N LYS A 133 2.46 1.95 -22.78
CA LYS A 133 1.19 2.52 -22.30
C LYS A 133 0.52 1.70 -21.19
N VAL A 134 0.77 0.39 -21.10
CA VAL A 134 0.24 -0.46 -20.01
C VAL A 134 1.17 -0.53 -18.81
N MET A 135 2.38 0.02 -18.93
CA MET A 135 3.29 0.14 -17.80
C MET A 135 2.83 1.28 -16.90
N MET A 136 3.09 1.13 -15.60
CA MET A 136 2.86 2.17 -14.61
C MET A 136 4.23 2.74 -14.22
N SER A 137 4.44 4.02 -14.47
CA SER A 137 5.74 4.69 -14.30
C SER A 137 5.63 5.98 -13.49
N GLU A 138 6.77 6.49 -13.04
CA GLU A 138 6.86 7.78 -12.34
C GLU A 138 6.41 8.97 -13.21
N ASN A 139 6.57 8.87 -14.55
CA ASN A 139 6.04 9.89 -15.48
C ASN A 139 4.51 9.93 -15.44
N ASN A 140 3.86 8.77 -15.36
CA ASN A 140 2.39 8.73 -15.22
C ASN A 140 1.93 9.39 -13.92
N ALA A 141 2.70 9.23 -12.82
CA ALA A 141 2.41 9.92 -11.56
C ALA A 141 2.49 11.45 -11.71
N LYS A 142 3.51 11.97 -12.40
CA LYS A 142 3.71 13.41 -12.68
C LYS A 142 2.64 14.00 -13.61
N GLU A 143 2.04 13.19 -14.47
CA GLU A 143 0.97 13.57 -15.39
C GLU A 143 -0.43 13.40 -14.78
N SER A 144 -0.54 12.72 -13.63
CA SER A 144 -1.80 12.49 -12.92
C SER A 144 -2.20 13.65 -11.99
N ASP A 145 -3.37 13.53 -11.36
CA ASP A 145 -3.84 14.47 -10.33
C ASP A 145 -2.93 14.52 -9.09
N LEU A 146 -2.00 13.57 -8.92
CA LEU A 146 -0.98 13.63 -7.86
C LEU A 146 0.12 14.67 -8.13
N SER A 147 0.24 15.17 -9.36
CA SER A 147 1.28 16.13 -9.76
C SER A 147 1.43 17.33 -8.80
N PRO A 148 0.35 18.02 -8.36
CA PRO A 148 0.48 19.14 -7.42
C PRO A 148 1.11 18.74 -6.09
N TYR A 149 0.89 17.52 -5.62
CA TYR A 149 1.51 17.02 -4.40
C TYR A 149 2.98 16.64 -4.62
N ILE A 150 3.28 15.94 -5.73
CA ILE A 150 4.64 15.59 -6.12
C ILE A 150 5.50 16.85 -6.24
N ASN A 151 4.97 17.94 -6.80
CA ASN A 151 5.71 19.18 -7.03
C ASN A 151 6.02 19.99 -5.76
N VAL A 152 5.34 19.73 -4.64
CA VAL A 152 5.57 20.45 -3.38
C VAL A 152 6.26 19.60 -2.31
N ASP A 153 6.35 18.29 -2.51
CA ASP A 153 6.96 17.36 -1.55
C ASP A 153 8.39 16.96 -1.97
N PRO A 154 9.42 17.32 -1.20
CA PRO A 154 10.81 17.00 -1.56
C PRO A 154 11.12 15.51 -1.63
N LEU A 155 10.43 14.64 -0.88
CA LEU A 155 10.69 13.20 -0.97
C LEU A 155 10.18 12.66 -2.30
N LEU A 156 9.00 13.11 -2.75
CA LEU A 156 8.44 12.67 -4.03
C LEU A 156 9.24 13.18 -5.23
N GLN A 157 9.83 14.37 -5.14
CA GLN A 157 10.70 14.88 -6.19
C GLN A 157 12.02 14.12 -6.33
N ASN A 158 12.55 13.58 -5.23
CA ASN A 158 13.88 12.98 -5.20
C ASN A 158 13.88 11.44 -5.12
N MET A 159 12.74 10.80 -4.83
CA MET A 159 12.62 9.36 -4.66
C MET A 159 11.54 8.77 -5.57
N PRO A 160 11.87 8.46 -6.84
CA PRO A 160 10.91 7.94 -7.83
C PRO A 160 10.18 6.66 -7.40
N ASN A 161 10.85 5.81 -6.62
CA ASN A 161 10.27 4.59 -6.06
C ASN A 161 9.11 4.88 -5.08
N ILE A 162 9.24 5.93 -4.27
CA ILE A 162 8.19 6.37 -3.35
C ILE A 162 7.03 7.01 -4.14
N THR A 163 7.36 7.82 -5.14
CA THR A 163 6.37 8.42 -6.05
C THR A 163 5.55 7.36 -6.76
N LEU A 164 6.19 6.30 -7.26
CA LEU A 164 5.50 5.17 -7.87
C LEU A 164 4.62 4.39 -6.88
N ALA A 165 5.08 4.20 -5.63
CA ALA A 165 4.29 3.53 -4.59
C ALA A 165 3.02 4.35 -4.21
N LEU A 166 3.13 5.67 -4.09
CA LEU A 166 1.97 6.52 -3.85
C LEU A 166 1.03 6.58 -5.06
N PHE A 167 1.59 6.58 -6.28
CA PHE A 167 0.79 6.53 -7.50
C PHE A 167 -0.01 5.23 -7.61
N LEU A 168 0.60 4.09 -7.28
CA LEU A 168 -0.10 2.80 -7.18
C LEU A 168 -1.29 2.87 -6.21
N LEU A 169 -1.11 3.49 -5.04
CA LEU A 169 -2.18 3.64 -4.06
C LEU A 169 -3.28 4.60 -4.53
N TYR A 170 -2.92 5.66 -5.22
CA TYR A 170 -3.87 6.60 -5.80
C TYR A 170 -4.72 5.91 -6.88
N GLU A 171 -4.10 5.20 -7.83
CA GLU A 171 -4.82 4.44 -8.85
C GLU A 171 -5.66 3.32 -8.23
N LYS A 172 -5.17 2.66 -7.17
CA LYS A 172 -5.95 1.65 -6.42
C LYS A 172 -7.19 2.25 -5.75
N SER A 173 -7.14 3.52 -5.35
CA SER A 173 -8.29 4.22 -4.75
C SER A 173 -9.35 4.62 -5.78
N ASN A 174 -9.01 4.60 -7.08
CA ASN A 174 -9.88 4.98 -8.17
C ASN A 174 -10.53 3.74 -8.82
N PRO A 175 -11.86 3.54 -8.67
CA PRO A 175 -12.55 2.41 -9.30
C PRO A 175 -12.47 2.43 -10.83
N ASP A 176 -12.33 3.61 -11.43
CA ASP A 176 -12.27 3.83 -12.88
C ASP A 176 -10.83 3.93 -13.40
N SER A 177 -9.84 3.48 -12.62
CA SER A 177 -8.43 3.49 -13.01
C SER A 177 -8.18 2.69 -14.30
N PHE A 178 -7.40 3.25 -15.22
CA PHE A 178 -6.92 2.54 -16.40
C PHE A 178 -6.13 1.28 -16.04
N TRP A 179 -5.36 1.32 -14.94
CA TRP A 179 -4.56 0.20 -14.45
C TRP A 179 -5.32 -0.72 -13.50
N LYS A 180 -6.63 -0.53 -13.29
CA LYS A 180 -7.44 -1.39 -12.40
C LYS A 180 -7.26 -2.90 -12.67
N PRO A 181 -7.26 -3.39 -13.93
CA PRO A 181 -7.05 -4.81 -14.19
C PRO A 181 -5.66 -5.31 -13.76
N TYR A 182 -4.63 -4.46 -13.85
CA TYR A 182 -3.29 -4.77 -13.36
C TYR A 182 -3.23 -4.78 -11.83
N ILE A 183 -3.83 -3.79 -11.17
CA ILE A 183 -3.83 -3.66 -9.71
C ILE A 183 -4.58 -4.82 -9.04
N ASP A 184 -5.69 -5.28 -9.64
CA ASP A 184 -6.55 -6.35 -9.10
C ASP A 184 -5.92 -7.75 -9.12
N ILE A 185 -4.83 -7.94 -9.87
CA ILE A 185 -4.10 -9.20 -9.90
C ILE A 185 -2.79 -9.17 -9.09
N LEU A 186 -2.44 -8.03 -8.48
CA LEU A 186 -1.26 -7.93 -7.63
C LEU A 186 -1.43 -8.78 -6.36
N PRO A 187 -0.34 -9.38 -5.83
CA PRO A 187 -0.38 -10.05 -4.53
C PRO A 187 -0.83 -9.11 -3.41
N GLU A 188 -1.64 -9.63 -2.48
CA GLU A 188 -2.01 -8.90 -1.26
C GLU A 188 -0.91 -8.91 -0.20
N LYS A 189 0.02 -9.87 -0.30
CA LYS A 189 1.15 -10.06 0.63
C LYS A 189 2.39 -10.43 -0.15
N TYR A 190 3.54 -10.10 0.42
CA TYR A 190 4.84 -10.38 -0.17
C TYR A 190 5.75 -11.06 0.85
N PRO A 191 6.69 -11.91 0.43
CA PRO A 191 7.67 -12.54 1.30
C PRO A 191 8.84 -11.58 1.62
N THR A 192 8.54 -10.30 1.89
CA THR A 192 9.55 -9.30 2.27
C THR A 192 9.61 -9.17 3.80
N VAL A 193 10.73 -8.65 4.29
CA VAL A 193 11.01 -8.49 5.73
C VAL A 193 10.02 -7.59 6.47
N LEU A 194 9.18 -6.84 5.75
CA LEU A 194 8.10 -6.02 6.31
C LEU A 194 6.88 -6.84 6.75
N TYR A 195 6.76 -8.08 6.26
CA TYR A 195 5.70 -9.03 6.62
C TYR A 195 6.14 -10.06 7.66
N TYR A 196 7.42 -10.07 8.04
CA TYR A 196 7.94 -11.00 9.04
C TYR A 196 7.51 -10.56 10.45
N THR A 197 7.26 -11.55 11.30
CA THR A 197 7.11 -11.39 12.73
C THR A 197 8.47 -11.05 13.38
N SER A 198 8.42 -10.53 14.61
CA SER A 198 9.64 -10.27 15.40
C SER A 198 10.48 -11.54 15.57
N ASP A 199 9.83 -12.70 15.72
CA ASP A 199 10.51 -13.99 15.89
C ASP A 199 11.21 -14.41 14.58
N GLU A 200 10.53 -14.31 13.43
CA GLU A 200 11.14 -14.58 12.12
C GLU A 200 12.30 -13.63 11.80
N LEU A 201 12.20 -12.35 12.20
CA LEU A 201 13.31 -11.40 12.08
C LEU A 201 14.48 -11.74 13.01
N ALA A 202 14.20 -12.26 14.21
CA ALA A 202 15.23 -12.64 15.17
C ALA A 202 16.11 -13.80 14.67
N GLU A 203 15.56 -14.69 13.85
CA GLU A 203 16.29 -15.79 13.20
C GLU A 203 17.37 -15.31 12.21
N LEU A 204 17.30 -14.05 11.77
CA LEU A 204 18.35 -13.47 10.92
C LEU A 204 19.63 -13.16 11.72
N ARG A 205 19.65 -13.27 13.05
CA ARG A 205 20.86 -12.98 13.84
C ARG A 205 21.91 -14.08 13.72
N PRO A 206 23.21 -13.74 13.75
CA PRO A 206 23.80 -12.39 13.80
C PRO A 206 24.12 -11.83 12.40
N SER A 207 23.40 -12.25 11.35
CA SER A 207 23.76 -11.92 9.97
C SER A 207 23.69 -10.41 9.69
N PRO A 208 24.48 -9.90 8.72
CA PRO A 208 24.39 -8.51 8.29
C PRO A 208 23.02 -8.14 7.68
N THR A 209 22.25 -9.14 7.25
CA THR A 209 20.88 -8.95 6.74
C THR A 209 19.93 -8.46 7.83
N PHE A 210 20.13 -8.90 9.08
CA PHE A 210 19.31 -8.46 10.22
C PHE A 210 19.32 -6.93 10.36
N GLU A 211 20.50 -6.31 10.42
CA GLU A 211 20.65 -4.86 10.52
C GLU A 211 20.02 -4.11 9.34
N SER A 212 20.15 -4.67 8.14
CA SER A 212 19.56 -4.11 6.93
C SER A 212 18.03 -4.18 6.97
N SER A 213 17.47 -5.28 7.47
CA SER A 213 16.02 -5.44 7.70
C SER A 213 15.48 -4.43 8.70
N LEU A 214 16.17 -4.21 9.84
CA LEU A 214 15.76 -3.21 10.84
C LEU A 214 15.78 -1.78 10.26
N LYS A 215 16.82 -1.46 9.47
CA LYS A 215 16.92 -0.16 8.79
C LYS A 215 15.80 0.04 7.76
N LEU A 216 15.49 -0.99 6.97
CA LEU A 216 14.41 -0.94 5.99
C LEU A 216 13.05 -0.72 6.68
N TYR A 217 12.73 -1.53 7.69
CA TYR A 217 11.49 -1.39 8.46
C TYR A 217 11.34 0.02 9.04
N ARG A 218 12.40 0.53 9.68
CA ARG A 218 12.40 1.90 10.22
C ARG A 218 12.19 2.95 9.13
N SER A 219 12.83 2.79 7.96
CA SER A 219 12.68 3.72 6.85
C SER A 219 11.23 3.76 6.34
N ILE A 220 10.60 2.60 6.16
CA ILE A 220 9.19 2.50 5.71
C ILE A 220 8.25 3.07 6.78
N ALA A 221 8.43 2.75 8.05
CA ALA A 221 7.64 3.31 9.14
C ALA A 221 7.74 4.85 9.21
N ARG A 222 8.94 5.40 9.00
CA ARG A 222 9.16 6.85 8.92
C ARG A 222 8.44 7.47 7.73
N GLN A 223 8.55 6.86 6.55
CA GLN A 223 7.92 7.37 5.33
C GLN A 223 6.39 7.32 5.44
N TYR A 224 5.82 6.22 5.94
CA TYR A 224 4.40 6.12 6.26
C TYR A 224 3.97 7.27 7.16
N ALA A 225 4.66 7.46 8.29
CA ALA A 225 4.26 8.47 9.26
C ALA A 225 4.35 9.89 8.70
N TYR A 226 5.41 10.17 7.94
CA TYR A 226 5.59 11.43 7.21
C TYR A 226 4.43 11.70 6.24
N PHE A 227 4.13 10.74 5.36
CA PHE A 227 3.08 10.92 4.35
C PHE A 227 1.68 10.93 4.96
N TYR A 228 1.43 10.16 6.02
CA TYR A 228 0.16 10.20 6.74
C TYR A 228 -0.13 11.62 7.25
N ILE A 229 0.84 12.27 7.88
CA ILE A 229 0.70 13.64 8.37
C ILE A 229 0.46 14.59 7.20
N LYS A 230 1.23 14.51 6.11
CA LYS A 230 1.06 15.38 4.94
C LYS A 230 -0.31 15.21 4.28
N ILE A 231 -0.78 13.98 4.09
CA ILE A 231 -2.08 13.65 3.50
C ILE A 231 -3.24 14.22 4.32
N HIS A 232 -3.10 14.28 5.65
CA HIS A 232 -4.15 14.78 6.55
C HIS A 232 -4.03 16.27 6.89
N THR A 233 -2.89 16.91 6.61
CA THR A 233 -2.66 18.34 6.94
C THR A 233 -2.68 19.24 5.71
N LEU A 234 -2.26 18.74 4.55
CA LEU A 234 -2.26 19.51 3.31
C LEU A 234 -3.67 19.61 2.74
N GLY A 235 -4.06 20.82 2.34
CA GLY A 235 -5.34 21.12 1.72
C GLY A 235 -5.43 20.77 0.22
N ILE A 236 -4.63 19.83 -0.27
CA ILE A 236 -4.62 19.47 -1.70
C ILE A 236 -5.80 18.52 -1.98
N PRO A 237 -6.71 18.84 -2.92
CA PRO A 237 -7.92 18.05 -3.16
C PRO A 237 -7.68 16.56 -3.43
N VAL A 238 -6.65 16.22 -4.22
CA VAL A 238 -6.32 14.82 -4.59
C VAL A 238 -6.02 13.94 -3.36
N LEU A 239 -5.47 14.53 -2.29
CA LEU A 239 -5.09 13.78 -1.09
C LEU A 239 -6.30 13.31 -0.29
N LYS A 240 -7.49 13.90 -0.50
CA LYS A 240 -8.72 13.45 0.14
C LYS A 240 -9.06 12.02 -0.25
N ASN A 241 -8.81 11.63 -1.51
CA ASN A 241 -9.04 10.26 -1.97
C ASN A 241 -8.05 9.29 -1.33
N LEU A 242 -6.83 9.77 -1.04
CA LEU A 242 -5.82 8.98 -0.35
C LEU A 242 -6.09 8.82 1.15
N GLN A 243 -6.78 9.75 1.81
CA GLN A 243 -7.01 9.68 3.27
C GLN A 243 -7.70 8.40 3.73
N ASP A 244 -8.59 7.83 2.92
CA ASP A 244 -9.35 6.64 3.29
C ASP A 244 -8.60 5.33 2.97
N ILE A 245 -7.65 5.35 2.03
CA ILE A 245 -6.86 4.16 1.64
C ILE A 245 -5.45 4.15 2.24
N PHE A 246 -4.90 5.30 2.65
CA PHE A 246 -3.52 5.42 3.12
C PHE A 246 -3.38 4.90 4.55
N THR A 247 -3.15 3.59 4.64
CA THR A 247 -2.93 2.83 5.88
C THR A 247 -1.53 2.22 5.87
N PHE A 248 -1.01 1.83 7.04
CA PHE A 248 0.31 1.19 7.09
C PHE A 248 0.33 -0.11 6.28
N GLU A 249 -0.76 -0.87 6.34
CA GLU A 249 -0.95 -2.12 5.58
C GLU A 249 -0.91 -1.91 4.06
N ASN A 250 -1.43 -0.79 3.56
CA ASN A 250 -1.38 -0.47 2.13
C ASN A 250 -0.03 0.15 1.71
N TYR A 251 0.70 0.78 2.64
CA TYR A 251 1.97 1.43 2.33
C TYR A 251 3.19 0.50 2.40
N ARG A 252 3.13 -0.56 3.21
CA ARG A 252 4.23 -1.50 3.43
C ARG A 252 4.52 -2.42 2.24
#